data_AF-E4PRS6-F1
#
_entry.id   AF-E4PRS6-F1
#
_cell.length_a   1.000
_cell.length_b   1.000
_cell.length_c   1.000
_cell.angle_alpha   90.00
_cell.angle_beta   90.00
_cell.angle_gamma   90.00
#
_symmetry.space_group_name_H-M   'P 1'
#
loop_
_entity.id
_entity.type
_entity.pdbx_description
1 polymer ?
#
loop_
_entity_poly.entity_id
_entity_poly.type
_entity_poly.pdbx_seq_one_letter_code
_entity_poly.pdbx_strand_id
1 'polypeptide(L)'
;MTDFPGQNASRPRLVAEVGFFVGGDFATSSSRRKHKGAPQMKQRLLVMNGQRIVQTDQGGAWANQKVDKAGALKPGIYNLYMAKEADKSQRHDGVIVHADNNKIYQQIGKNFVMHSKSDFDIVPDIGSAKSISYDAQGKALVAQAVKLSRGRSR
;
A
#
# COMPACT_ATOMS: atom_id res chain seq x y z
N MET A 1 28.03 -23.62 -56.08
CA MET A 1 28.22 -24.88 -55.31
C MET A 1 27.49 -24.71 -53.99
N THR A 2 26.30 -25.28 -53.76
CA THR A 2 25.40 -26.13 -54.59
C THR A 2 23.98 -25.85 -54.05
N ASP A 3 23.04 -25.34 -54.85
CA ASP A 3 22.05 -26.12 -55.63
C ASP A 3 21.32 -27.24 -54.85
N PHE A 4 20.04 -26.98 -54.52
CA PHE A 4 18.79 -27.64 -54.97
C PHE A 4 18.78 -29.15 -55.37
N PRO A 5 17.60 -29.83 -55.58
CA PRO A 5 16.19 -29.55 -55.19
C PRO A 5 15.36 -30.81 -54.73
N GLY A 6 14.05 -30.62 -54.49
CA GLY A 6 13.00 -31.67 -54.62
C GLY A 6 12.78 -32.57 -53.38
N GLN A 7 11.74 -33.41 -53.26
CA GLN A 7 10.54 -33.71 -54.06
C GLN A 7 9.61 -34.61 -53.17
N ASN A 8 8.31 -34.86 -53.38
CA ASN A 8 7.27 -34.42 -54.32
C ASN A 8 5.87 -34.53 -53.63
N ALA A 9 4.75 -34.43 -54.35
CA ALA A 9 3.37 -34.46 -53.84
C ALA A 9 2.80 -35.86 -53.49
N SER A 10 1.77 -35.87 -52.62
CA SER A 10 0.54 -36.65 -52.89
C SER A 10 -0.67 -36.09 -52.13
N ARG A 11 -1.70 -35.73 -52.90
CA ARG A 11 -3.09 -35.55 -52.43
C ARG A 11 -3.86 -36.83 -52.73
N PRO A 12 -4.77 -37.26 -51.86
CA PRO A 12 -6.06 -37.78 -52.29
C PRO A 12 -7.17 -36.75 -52.02
N ARG A 13 -8.33 -36.97 -52.66
CA ARG A 13 -9.45 -36.03 -52.80
C ARG A 13 -10.71 -36.66 -52.19
N LEU A 14 -11.54 -35.83 -51.55
CA LEU A 14 -12.96 -36.06 -51.21
C LEU A 14 -13.37 -37.40 -50.57
N VAL A 15 -13.93 -37.33 -49.36
CA VAL A 15 -15.33 -37.73 -49.14
C VAL A 15 -15.98 -36.64 -48.27
N ALA A 16 -17.17 -36.20 -48.64
CA ALA A 16 -18.01 -35.37 -47.77
C ALA A 16 -19.03 -36.29 -47.10
N GLU A 17 -19.08 -36.31 -45.78
CA GLU A 17 -20.11 -37.03 -45.04
C GLU A 17 -20.85 -36.05 -44.12
N VAL A 18 -22.16 -35.92 -44.33
CA VAL A 18 -23.02 -34.99 -43.61
C VAL A 18 -23.51 -35.67 -42.33
N GLY A 19 -22.70 -35.59 -41.28
CA GLY A 19 -23.05 -36.06 -39.94
C GLY A 19 -23.97 -35.08 -39.20
N PHE A 20 -25.28 -35.28 -39.30
CA PHE A 20 -26.25 -34.57 -38.47
C PHE A 20 -26.17 -35.13 -37.03
N PHE A 21 -25.79 -34.31 -36.04
CA PHE A 21 -25.87 -34.71 -34.63
C PHE A 21 -26.53 -33.65 -33.76
N VAL A 22 -27.38 -34.15 -32.86
CA VAL A 22 -28.35 -33.39 -32.08
C VAL A 22 -27.76 -32.97 -30.74
N GLY A 23 -28.15 -31.77 -30.28
CA GLY A 23 -28.38 -31.43 -28.87
C GLY A 23 -27.27 -31.76 -27.86
N GLY A 24 -26.49 -30.75 -27.49
CA GLY A 24 -25.62 -30.80 -26.31
C GLY A 24 -25.32 -29.41 -25.80
N ASP A 25 -26.04 -28.97 -24.77
CA ASP A 25 -25.82 -27.69 -24.09
C ASP A 25 -24.45 -27.66 -23.41
N PHE A 26 -23.43 -27.24 -24.15
CA PHE A 26 -22.13 -26.93 -23.57
C PHE A 26 -22.22 -25.60 -22.83
N ALA A 27 -22.71 -25.68 -21.58
CA ALA A 27 -22.60 -24.59 -20.63
C ALA A 27 -21.12 -24.26 -20.41
N THR A 28 -20.63 -23.27 -21.17
CA THR A 28 -19.26 -22.76 -21.03
C THR A 28 -19.07 -22.30 -19.60
N SER A 29 -18.39 -23.13 -18.81
CA SER A 29 -17.98 -22.79 -17.45
C SER A 29 -17.05 -21.60 -17.53
N SER A 30 -17.63 -20.40 -17.39
CA SER A 30 -16.91 -19.15 -17.28
C SER A 30 -16.17 -19.19 -15.96
N SER A 31 -14.98 -19.79 -15.99
CA SER A 31 -14.06 -19.87 -14.88
C SER A 31 -13.68 -18.45 -14.52
N ARG A 32 -14.42 -17.91 -13.56
CA ARG A 32 -14.35 -16.54 -13.07
C ARG A 32 -12.99 -16.35 -12.43
N ARG A 33 -11.97 -16.06 -13.26
CA ARG A 33 -10.65 -15.64 -12.83
C ARG A 33 -10.87 -14.50 -11.85
N LYS A 34 -10.74 -14.78 -10.56
CA LYS A 34 -10.72 -13.74 -9.53
C LYS A 34 -9.61 -12.81 -9.98
N HIS A 35 -9.96 -11.56 -10.31
CA HIS A 35 -8.95 -10.53 -10.45
C HIS A 35 -8.21 -10.50 -9.11
N LYS A 36 -6.98 -11.02 -9.09
CA LYS A 36 -6.01 -10.59 -8.10
C LYS A 36 -5.92 -9.09 -8.34
N GLY A 37 -6.48 -8.30 -7.42
CA GLY A 37 -6.36 -6.84 -7.48
C GLY A 37 -4.89 -6.49 -7.64
N ALA A 38 -4.62 -5.42 -8.39
CA ALA A 38 -3.25 -4.98 -8.65
C ALA A 38 -2.45 -4.97 -7.31
N PRO A 39 -1.22 -5.50 -7.28
CA PRO A 39 -0.47 -5.65 -6.04
C PRO A 39 -0.38 -4.30 -5.33
N GLN A 40 -1.10 -4.18 -4.22
CA GLN A 40 -1.17 -2.93 -3.48
C GLN A 40 0.18 -2.74 -2.80
N MET A 41 0.99 -1.83 -3.36
CA MET A 41 2.36 -1.54 -2.91
C MET A 41 2.34 -1.12 -1.44
N LYS A 42 2.65 -2.04 -0.54
CA LYS A 42 2.65 -1.77 0.91
C LYS A 42 3.88 -0.96 1.28
N GLN A 43 3.72 0.04 2.13
CA GLN A 43 4.82 0.85 2.66
C GLN A 43 4.98 0.58 4.17
N ARG A 44 6.21 0.47 4.66
CA ARG A 44 6.50 0.41 6.11
C ARG A 44 7.77 1.19 6.45
N LEU A 45 7.92 1.51 7.73
CA LEU A 45 9.15 2.05 8.30
C LEU A 45 9.86 0.94 9.09
N LEU A 46 11.17 0.83 8.95
CA LEU A 46 12.05 0.06 9.82
C LEU A 46 12.96 1.03 10.55
N VAL A 47 12.88 1.09 11.87
CA VAL A 47 13.75 1.92 12.72
C VAL A 47 14.68 1.00 13.52
N MET A 48 15.98 1.15 13.33
CA MET A 48 17.03 0.39 14.02
C MET A 48 18.33 1.17 14.03
N ASN A 49 19.16 1.00 15.07
CA ASN A 49 20.52 1.57 15.15
C ASN A 49 20.60 3.08 14.84
N GLY A 50 19.60 3.85 15.25
CA GLY A 50 19.51 5.30 14.98
C GLY A 50 19.14 5.68 13.53
N GLN A 51 18.87 4.70 12.67
CA GLN A 51 18.42 4.88 11.28
C GLN A 51 16.91 4.64 11.14
N ARG A 52 16.32 5.28 10.14
CA ARG A 52 14.92 5.17 9.72
C ARG A 52 14.88 4.82 8.24
N ILE A 53 14.49 3.59 7.93
CA ILE A 53 14.47 3.04 6.59
C ILE A 53 13.03 2.95 6.10
N VAL A 54 12.70 3.65 5.02
CA VAL A 54 11.43 3.47 4.30
C VAL A 54 11.56 2.24 3.42
N GLN A 55 10.63 1.29 3.56
CA GLN A 55 10.59 0.06 2.79
C GLN A 55 9.25 -0.08 2.06
N THR A 56 9.29 -0.64 0.85
CA THR A 56 8.10 -1.01 0.08
C THR A 56 8.08 -2.50 -0.22
N ASP A 57 6.90 -3.10 -0.21
CA ASP A 57 6.70 -4.46 -0.70
C ASP A 57 6.84 -4.51 -2.23
N GLN A 58 7.67 -5.42 -2.71
CA GLN A 58 7.88 -5.74 -4.11
C GLN A 58 7.63 -7.25 -4.29
N GLY A 59 6.35 -7.64 -4.32
CA GLY A 59 5.94 -9.03 -4.54
C GLY A 59 6.18 -9.94 -3.33
N GLY A 60 6.03 -9.42 -2.11
CA GLY A 60 6.28 -10.14 -0.85
C GLY A 60 7.69 -9.97 -0.27
N ALA A 61 8.62 -9.36 -1.02
CA ALA A 61 9.94 -8.95 -0.52
C ALA A 61 9.94 -7.47 -0.15
N TRP A 62 10.63 -7.08 0.92
CA TRP A 62 10.74 -5.69 1.35
C TRP A 62 12.00 -5.04 0.79
N ALA A 63 11.85 -4.09 -0.13
CA ALA A 63 12.93 -3.30 -0.71
C ALA A 63 13.12 -1.98 0.04
N ASN A 64 14.37 -1.60 0.29
CA ASN A 64 14.73 -0.29 0.86
C ASN A 64 14.56 0.80 -0.20
N GLN A 65 13.80 1.86 0.12
CA GLN A 65 13.61 3.03 -0.76
C GLN A 65 14.45 4.24 -0.30
N LYS A 66 14.51 4.48 1.01
CA LYS A 66 15.21 5.63 1.59
C LYS A 66 15.72 5.33 2.98
N VAL A 67 16.91 5.82 3.31
CA VAL A 67 17.48 5.77 4.67
C VAL A 67 17.68 7.20 5.17
N ASP A 68 17.08 7.51 6.32
CA ASP A 68 17.21 8.77 7.05
C ASP A 68 17.72 8.51 8.48
N LYS A 69 18.03 9.56 9.24
CA LYS A 69 18.21 9.46 10.70
C LYS A 69 16.85 9.22 11.40
N ALA A 70 16.83 8.43 12.46
CA ALA A 70 15.62 8.13 13.24
C ALA A 70 15.13 9.32 14.09
N GLY A 71 16.03 10.20 14.52
CA GLY A 71 15.70 11.28 15.44
C GLY A 71 15.13 10.71 16.75
N ALA A 72 13.95 11.19 17.16
CA ALA A 72 13.26 10.74 18.37
C ALA A 72 12.41 9.46 18.20
N LEU A 73 12.39 8.83 17.01
CA LEU A 73 11.67 7.58 16.82
C LEU A 73 12.36 6.41 17.54
N LYS A 74 11.55 5.58 18.18
CA LYS A 74 12.03 4.36 18.85
C LYS A 74 12.35 3.28 17.81
N PRO A 75 13.29 2.35 18.10
CA PRO A 75 13.48 1.16 17.29
C PRO A 75 12.18 0.35 17.16
N GLY A 76 11.90 -0.18 15.97
CA GLY A 76 10.68 -0.95 15.68
C GLY A 76 10.29 -0.98 14.21
N ILE A 77 9.23 -1.73 13.91
CA ILE A 77 8.59 -1.79 12.59
C ILE A 77 7.26 -1.04 12.65
N TYR A 78 7.08 -0.07 11.76
CA TYR A 78 5.87 0.75 11.65
C TYR A 78 5.18 0.42 10.34
N ASN A 79 4.13 -0.41 10.39
CA ASN A 79 3.41 -0.88 9.21
C ASN A 79 2.45 0.20 8.68
N LEU A 80 2.99 1.19 7.97
CA LEU A 80 2.23 2.35 7.45
C LEU A 80 1.08 1.92 6.51
N TYR A 81 1.21 0.79 5.81
CA TYR A 81 0.13 0.18 5.02
C TYR A 81 -1.11 -0.26 5.83
N MET A 82 -1.02 -0.30 7.16
CA MET A 82 -2.16 -0.57 8.06
C MET A 82 -2.84 0.73 8.55
N ALA A 83 -2.35 1.89 8.14
CA ALA A 83 -2.94 3.16 8.53
C ALA A 83 -4.36 3.33 7.94
N LYS A 84 -5.26 3.89 8.73
CA LYS A 84 -6.60 4.31 8.28
C LYS A 84 -6.57 5.81 7.96
N GLU A 85 -7.40 6.27 7.04
CA GLU A 85 -7.55 7.71 6.84
C GLU A 85 -8.13 8.37 8.09
N ALA A 86 -7.67 9.59 8.38
CA ALA A 86 -8.11 10.35 9.54
C ALA A 86 -9.59 10.73 9.42
N ASP A 87 -10.38 10.35 10.43
CA ASP A 87 -11.69 10.95 10.64
C ASP A 87 -11.49 12.40 11.06
N LYS A 88 -11.85 13.35 10.18
CA LYS A 88 -11.68 14.78 10.42
C LYS A 88 -12.58 15.33 11.55
N SER A 89 -13.63 14.60 11.94
CA SER A 89 -14.47 14.97 13.09
C SER A 89 -13.82 14.65 14.45
N GLN A 90 -12.75 13.86 14.45
CA GLN A 90 -12.08 13.41 15.67
C GLN A 90 -10.71 14.09 15.86
N ARG A 91 -10.30 14.17 17.13
CA ARG A 91 -8.96 14.58 17.55
C ARG A 91 -8.05 13.35 17.62
N HIS A 92 -6.86 13.46 17.02
CA HIS A 92 -5.87 12.39 16.91
C HIS A 92 -4.61 12.74 17.70
N ASP A 93 -4.44 12.15 18.88
CA ASP A 93 -3.29 12.34 19.77
C ASP A 93 -2.27 11.19 19.61
N GLY A 94 -1.07 11.51 19.13
CA GLY A 94 -0.10 10.48 18.77
C GLY A 94 1.23 11.01 18.27
N VAL A 95 2.16 10.09 18.00
CA VAL A 95 3.51 10.42 17.51
C VAL A 95 3.53 10.46 15.99
N ILE A 96 4.11 11.51 15.40
CA ILE A 96 4.31 11.60 13.95
C ILE A 96 5.46 10.68 13.56
N VAL A 97 5.21 9.68 12.71
CA VAL A 97 6.20 8.63 12.37
C VAL A 97 6.79 8.78 10.98
N HIS A 98 6.00 9.27 10.03
CA HIS A 98 6.44 9.47 8.66
C HIS A 98 5.63 10.59 7.97
N ALA A 99 6.20 11.16 6.93
CA ALA A 99 5.52 12.05 5.99
C ALA A 99 6.14 11.80 4.62
N ASP A 100 5.31 11.51 3.62
CA ASP A 100 5.73 11.35 2.23
C ASP A 100 5.32 12.57 1.40
N ASN A 101 5.12 12.40 0.09
CA ASN A 101 4.71 13.48 -0.79
C ASN A 101 3.25 13.91 -0.58
N ASN A 102 2.37 13.00 -0.16
CA ASN A 102 0.91 13.16 -0.17
C ASN A 102 0.27 12.95 1.21
N LYS A 103 0.89 12.16 2.09
CA LYS A 103 0.32 11.73 3.38
C LYS A 103 1.27 12.00 4.54
N ILE A 104 0.70 12.30 5.71
CA ILE A 104 1.40 12.36 7.00
C ILE A 104 0.85 11.21 7.86
N TYR A 105 1.74 10.46 8.51
CA TYR A 105 1.41 9.27 9.28
C TYR A 105 1.65 9.50 10.78
N GLN A 106 0.61 9.26 11.57
CA GLN A 106 0.64 9.35 13.03
C GLN A 106 0.39 7.96 13.65
N GLN A 107 1.13 7.64 14.71
CA GLN A 107 0.91 6.45 15.54
C GLN A 107 0.09 6.81 16.77
N ILE A 108 -1.03 6.11 16.96
CA ILE A 108 -1.93 6.24 18.11
C ILE A 108 -1.98 4.89 18.81
N GLY A 109 -1.20 4.75 19.90
CA GLY A 109 -0.99 3.48 20.57
C GLY A 109 -0.33 2.43 19.65
N LYS A 110 -1.09 1.41 19.25
CA LYS A 110 -0.65 0.38 18.28
C LYS A 110 -1.18 0.61 16.85
N ASN A 111 -2.09 1.58 16.68
CA ASN A 111 -2.74 1.88 15.41
C ASN A 111 -2.03 3.00 14.67
N PHE A 112 -2.30 3.11 13.38
CA PHE A 112 -1.80 4.18 12.52
C PHE A 112 -2.96 4.94 11.88
N VAL A 113 -2.80 6.26 11.79
CA VAL A 113 -3.70 7.17 11.09
C VAL A 113 -2.88 7.89 10.01
N MET A 114 -3.46 8.03 8.81
CA MET A 114 -2.90 8.84 7.73
C MET A 114 -3.77 10.08 7.49
N HIS A 115 -3.12 11.22 7.38
CA HIS A 115 -3.72 12.52 7.12
C HIS A 115 -3.30 12.99 5.72
N SER A 116 -4.14 13.74 5.01
CA SER A 116 -3.72 14.34 3.73
C SER A 116 -2.75 15.49 4.00
N LYS A 117 -1.57 15.48 3.38
CA LYS A 117 -0.55 16.51 3.57
C LYS A 117 -1.01 17.89 3.09
N SER A 118 -1.91 17.94 2.11
CA SER A 118 -2.59 19.15 1.61
C SER A 118 -3.32 19.95 2.70
N ASP A 119 -3.73 19.27 3.77
CA ASP A 119 -4.52 19.86 4.85
C ASP A 119 -3.63 20.67 5.81
N PHE A 120 -2.31 20.52 5.73
CA PHE A 120 -1.33 21.12 6.64
C PHE A 120 -0.57 22.24 5.95
N ASP A 121 -0.48 23.40 6.60
CA ASP A 121 0.35 24.50 6.10
C ASP A 121 1.85 24.25 6.42
N ILE A 122 2.14 23.52 7.51
CA ILE A 122 3.48 23.08 7.90
C ILE A 122 3.43 21.59 8.28
N VAL A 123 4.34 20.79 7.72
CA VAL A 123 4.47 19.36 8.06
C VAL A 123 5.01 19.21 9.49
N PRO A 124 4.32 18.48 10.40
CA PRO A 124 4.79 18.30 11.77
C PRO A 124 6.07 17.47 11.89
N ASP A 125 6.88 17.75 12.92
CA ASP A 125 8.19 17.10 13.14
C ASP A 125 8.07 15.59 13.39
N ILE A 126 8.83 14.80 12.65
CA ILE A 126 8.90 13.34 12.84
C ILE A 126 9.52 13.00 14.20
N GLY A 127 8.90 12.07 14.92
CA GLY A 127 9.27 11.67 16.29
C GLY A 127 8.62 12.51 17.39
N SER A 128 7.93 13.60 17.04
CA SER A 128 7.23 14.44 18.02
C SER A 128 5.81 13.94 18.30
N ALA A 129 5.32 14.15 19.53
CA ALA A 129 3.94 13.86 19.92
C ALA A 129 3.06 15.10 19.66
N LYS A 130 2.08 14.97 18.79
CA LYS A 130 1.19 16.05 18.36
C LYS A 130 -0.27 15.64 18.54
N SER A 131 -1.12 16.64 18.72
CA SER A 131 -2.57 16.54 18.61
C SER A 131 -2.97 17.11 17.26
N ILE A 132 -3.69 16.34 16.45
CA ILE A 132 -4.22 16.79 15.16
C ILE A 132 -5.75 16.80 15.24
N SER A 133 -6.36 17.95 14.98
CA SER A 133 -7.80 18.11 14.75
C SER A 133 -8.00 18.92 13.47
N TYR A 134 -9.25 19.14 13.06
CA TYR A 134 -9.55 19.88 11.82
C TYR A 134 -10.53 21.02 12.08
N ASP A 135 -10.41 22.09 11.29
CA ASP A 135 -11.39 23.18 11.26
C ASP A 135 -12.57 22.89 10.32
N ALA A 136 -13.52 23.82 10.22
CA ALA A 136 -14.70 23.69 9.36
C ALA A 136 -14.35 23.70 7.85
N GLN A 137 -13.16 24.16 7.48
CA GLN A 137 -12.61 24.18 6.13
C GLN A 137 -11.80 22.90 5.83
N GLY A 138 -11.66 22.00 6.80
CA GLY A 138 -10.93 20.74 6.67
C GLY A 138 -9.41 20.89 6.72
N LYS A 139 -8.89 22.03 7.19
CA LYS A 139 -7.45 22.28 7.45
C LYS A 139 -7.04 21.71 8.81
N ALA A 140 -5.80 21.24 8.89
CA ALA A 140 -5.26 20.54 10.05
C ALA A 140 -4.73 21.52 11.11
N LEU A 141 -5.39 21.53 12.26
CA LEU A 141 -4.96 22.25 13.46
C LEU A 141 -4.02 21.35 14.27
N VAL A 142 -2.75 21.75 14.38
CA VAL A 142 -1.68 20.96 15.01
C VAL A 142 -1.24 21.59 16.33
N ALA A 143 -1.49 20.90 17.44
CA ALA A 143 -1.02 21.28 18.77
C ALA A 143 0.00 20.27 19.33
N GLN A 144 0.66 20.58 20.44
CA GLN A 144 1.42 19.57 21.19
C GLN A 144 0.45 18.58 21.85
N ALA A 145 0.77 17.29 21.83
CA ALA A 145 -0.02 16.30 22.56
C ALA A 145 0.14 16.51 24.06
N VAL A 146 -0.96 16.82 24.76
CA VAL A 146 -0.94 16.96 26.23
C VAL A 146 -0.76 15.57 26.83
N LYS A 147 0.40 15.34 27.47
CA LYS A 147 0.56 14.18 28.35
C LYS A 147 -0.37 14.37 29.55
N LEU A 148 -1.50 13.66 29.54
CA LEU A 148 -2.29 13.39 30.76
C LEU A 148 -1.45 12.52 31.71
N SER A 149 -0.49 13.15 32.39
CA SER A 149 0.15 12.56 33.57
C SER A 149 -0.95 12.34 34.61
N ARG A 150 -1.32 11.07 34.83
CA ARG A 150 -2.18 10.68 35.95
C ARG A 150 -1.61 11.32 37.20
N GLY A 151 -2.46 12.05 37.93
CA GLY A 151 -2.02 12.86 39.06
C GLY A 151 -1.31 12.01 40.12
N ARG A 152 -0.43 12.66 40.90
CA ARG A 152 0.03 12.11 42.17
C ARG A 152 -1.20 11.77 43.03
N SER A 153 -1.50 10.49 43.19
CA SER A 153 -2.11 10.04 44.44
C SER A 153 -1.01 10.06 45.49
N ARG A 154 -1.40 10.43 46.71
CA ARG A 154 -0.54 10.53 47.90
C ARG A 154 -0.12 9.14 48.36
#